data_AF-A0A522VDC7-F1
#
_entry.id   AF-A0A522VDC7-F1
#
_cell.length_a   1.000
_cell.length_b   1.000
_cell.length_c   1.000
_cell.angle_alpha   90.00
_cell.angle_beta   90.00
_cell.angle_gamma   90.00
#
_symmetry.space_group_name_H-M   'P 1'
#
loop_
_entity.id
_entity.type
_entity.pdbx_description
1 polymer ?
#
loop_
_entity_poly.entity_id
_entity_poly.type
_entity_poly.pdbx_seq_one_letter_code
_entity_poly.pdbx_strand_id
1 'polypeptide(L)'
;MNPTDPNADLNALLARRMLVLDGAMGTMIQRERLTEEQFRGERFRDWPRELRGNNDLLVLTQPALVRRIHLDYFEAGADIVETNTFNSTPVSLADYGMETLAYDINLAAARLARDAAAEARRRDPSR
;
A
#
# COMPACT_ATOMS: atom_id res chain seq x y z
N MET A 1 -17.57 -26.42 -2.49
CA MET A 1 -16.93 -25.16 -2.07
C MET A 1 -18.03 -24.20 -1.65
N ASN A 2 -17.94 -23.61 -0.46
CA ASN A 2 -18.94 -22.67 0.03
C ASN A 2 -18.70 -21.31 -0.67
N PRO A 3 -19.66 -20.77 -1.45
CA PRO A 3 -19.44 -19.56 -2.25
C PRO A 3 -19.26 -18.27 -1.42
N THR A 4 -19.30 -18.37 -0.09
CA THR A 4 -19.26 -17.25 0.86
C THR A 4 -17.98 -17.16 1.69
N ASP A 5 -17.04 -18.09 1.53
CA ASP A 5 -15.75 -18.01 2.22
C ASP A 5 -14.77 -17.12 1.43
N PRO A 6 -14.45 -15.90 1.89
CA PRO A 6 -13.52 -15.01 1.18
C PRO A 6 -12.10 -15.60 1.09
N ASN A 7 -11.79 -16.63 1.88
CA ASN A 7 -10.50 -17.28 1.91
C ASN A 7 -10.44 -18.57 1.08
N ALA A 8 -11.52 -18.98 0.41
CA ALA A 8 -11.56 -20.25 -0.31
C ALA A 8 -10.44 -20.36 -1.37
N ASP A 9 -10.26 -19.30 -2.17
CA ASP A 9 -9.22 -19.25 -3.20
C ASP A 9 -7.81 -19.26 -2.59
N LEU A 10 -7.59 -18.48 -1.53
CA LEU A 10 -6.32 -18.44 -0.81
C LEU A 10 -5.96 -19.81 -0.22
N ASN A 11 -6.89 -20.46 0.46
CA ASN A 11 -6.71 -21.78 1.06
C ASN A 11 -6.43 -22.85 -0.01
N ALA A 12 -7.13 -22.79 -1.14
CA ALA A 12 -6.90 -23.70 -2.26
C ALA A 12 -5.50 -23.53 -2.88
N LEU A 13 -5.00 -22.29 -2.96
CA LEU A 13 -3.65 -21.99 -3.43
C LEU A 13 -2.58 -22.47 -2.43
N LEU A 14 -2.76 -22.16 -1.14
CA LEU A 14 -1.85 -22.58 -0.06
C LEU A 14 -1.71 -24.11 0.03
N ALA A 15 -2.78 -24.86 -0.25
CA ALA A 15 -2.74 -26.32 -0.27
C ALA A 15 -1.95 -26.91 -1.45
N ARG A 16 -1.71 -26.13 -2.51
CA ARG A 16 -1.05 -26.59 -3.76
C ARG A 16 0.41 -26.16 -3.87
N ARG A 17 0.75 -24.98 -3.34
CA ARG A 17 2.10 -24.42 -3.42
C ARG A 17 2.34 -23.39 -2.31
N MET A 18 3.62 -23.07 -2.09
CA MET A 18 3.99 -21.90 -1.30
C MET A 18 3.59 -20.62 -2.03
N LEU A 19 3.10 -19.65 -1.26
CA LEU A 19 2.81 -18.29 -1.71
C LEU A 19 3.88 -17.33 -1.19
N VAL A 20 4.21 -16.34 -2.00
CA VAL A 20 5.21 -15.31 -1.68
C VAL A 20 4.51 -14.01 -1.29
N LEU A 21 4.80 -13.54 -0.08
CA LEU A 21 4.43 -12.19 0.36
C LEU A 21 5.45 -11.19 -0.19
N ASP A 22 5.03 -9.95 -0.40
CA ASP A 22 5.89 -8.88 -0.88
C ASP A 22 6.99 -8.47 0.14
N GLY A 23 7.86 -7.57 -0.32
CA GLY A 23 8.96 -7.06 0.48
C GLY A 23 8.64 -5.72 1.15
N ALA A 24 9.66 -5.12 1.76
CA ALA A 24 9.52 -3.87 2.50
C ALA A 24 9.11 -2.67 1.62
N MET A 25 7.89 -2.17 1.80
CA MET A 25 7.38 -0.91 1.22
C MET A 25 8.27 0.29 1.58
N GLY A 26 8.64 0.41 2.85
CA GLY A 26 9.46 1.54 3.34
C GLY A 26 10.84 1.62 2.68
N THR A 27 11.50 0.47 2.43
CA THR A 27 12.80 0.45 1.74
C THR A 27 12.68 0.92 0.28
N MET A 28 11.59 0.56 -0.40
CA MET A 28 11.32 1.04 -1.76
C MET A 28 11.08 2.54 -1.79
N ILE A 29 10.28 3.08 -0.85
CA ILE A 29 10.05 4.53 -0.73
C ILE A 29 11.35 5.29 -0.41
N GLN A 30 12.20 4.77 0.48
CA GLN A 30 13.47 5.42 0.85
C GLN A 30 14.41 5.62 -0.36
N ARG A 31 14.36 4.71 -1.35
CA ARG A 31 15.17 4.82 -2.58
C ARG A 31 14.78 6.01 -3.46
N GLU A 32 13.52 6.43 -3.38
CA GLU A 32 13.01 7.59 -4.14
C GLU A 32 13.49 8.93 -3.57
N ARG A 33 14.05 8.94 -2.35
CA ARG A 33 14.62 10.14 -1.68
C ARG A 33 13.67 11.34 -1.69
N LEU A 34 12.39 11.10 -1.44
CA LEU A 34 11.36 12.13 -1.48
C LEU A 34 11.68 13.31 -0.54
N THR A 35 11.38 14.51 -1.04
CA THR A 35 11.46 15.76 -0.27
C THR A 35 10.21 15.95 0.59
N GLU A 36 10.28 16.88 1.55
CA GLU A 36 9.13 17.26 2.36
C GLU A 36 7.96 17.78 1.51
N GLU A 37 8.24 18.56 0.46
CA GLU A 37 7.19 19.04 -0.46
C GLU A 37 6.49 17.87 -1.18
N GLN A 38 7.24 16.82 -1.53
CA GLN A 38 6.68 15.62 -2.17
C GLN A 38 5.85 14.78 -1.19
N PHE A 39 6.23 14.71 0.09
CA PHE A 39 5.42 14.07 1.12
C PHE A 39 4.10 14.82 1.33
N ARG A 40 4.14 16.15 1.39
CA ARG A 40 2.96 17.03 1.53
C ARG A 40 2.01 16.96 0.35
N GLY A 41 2.56 16.89 -0.86
CA GLY A 41 1.79 17.09 -2.08
C GLY A 41 1.00 18.42 -2.04
N GLU A 42 -0.04 18.50 -2.87
CA GLU A 42 -0.87 19.72 -2.91
C GLU A 42 -1.76 19.86 -1.67
N ARG A 43 -2.37 18.75 -1.23
CA ARG A 43 -3.40 18.73 -0.18
C ARG A 43 -2.87 19.19 1.19
N PHE A 44 -1.59 18.96 1.48
CA PHE A 44 -0.99 19.23 2.80
C PHE A 44 0.17 20.23 2.73
N ARG A 45 0.22 21.06 1.68
CA ARG A 45 1.28 22.06 1.48
C ARG A 45 1.53 22.88 2.75
N ASP A 46 0.46 23.44 3.34
CA ASP A 46 0.52 24.33 4.49
C ASP A 46 0.33 23.60 5.84
N TRP A 47 0.49 22.27 5.89
CA TRP A 47 0.32 21.51 7.12
C TRP A 47 1.34 21.93 8.20
N PRO A 48 0.93 22.14 9.46
CA PRO A 48 1.78 22.79 10.46
C PRO A 48 2.94 21.93 11.01
N ARG A 49 3.01 20.64 10.64
CA ARG A 49 4.05 19.71 11.08
C ARG A 49 4.80 19.11 9.90
N GLU A 50 6.04 18.68 10.11
CA GLU A 50 6.82 17.90 9.14
C GLU A 50 6.10 16.58 8.84
N LEU A 51 6.02 16.19 7.57
CA LEU A 51 5.33 14.98 7.12
C LEU A 51 6.27 13.91 6.57
N ARG A 52 7.53 14.27 6.31
CA ARG A 52 8.57 13.33 5.91
C ARG A 52 8.70 12.21 6.93
N GLY A 53 8.70 10.97 6.43
CA GLY A 53 8.71 9.77 7.27
C GLY A 53 7.32 9.17 7.49
N ASN A 54 6.24 9.93 7.27
CA ASN A 54 4.88 9.38 7.23
C ASN A 54 4.63 8.68 5.89
N ASN A 55 5.21 7.49 5.70
CA ASN A 55 5.11 6.74 4.44
C ASN A 55 3.66 6.40 4.08
N ASP A 56 2.81 6.14 5.07
CA ASP A 56 1.39 5.85 4.91
C ASP A 56 0.66 7.00 4.20
N LEU A 57 1.03 8.25 4.44
CA LEU A 57 0.45 9.43 3.76
C LEU A 57 0.60 9.40 2.24
N LEU A 58 1.64 8.73 1.73
CA LEU A 58 1.95 8.70 0.30
C LEU A 58 0.87 8.02 -0.54
N VAL A 59 -0.05 7.26 0.07
CA VAL A 59 -1.24 6.75 -0.65
C VAL A 59 -2.18 7.88 -1.10
N LEU A 60 -2.12 9.04 -0.44
CA LEU A 60 -2.90 10.24 -0.79
C LEU A 60 -2.10 11.22 -1.66
N THR A 61 -0.81 11.40 -1.36
CA THR A 61 0.01 12.45 -1.99
C THR A 61 0.87 11.96 -3.15
N GLN A 62 1.22 10.67 -3.17
CA GLN A 62 2.00 10.01 -4.22
C GLN A 62 1.38 8.65 -4.63
N PRO A 63 0.08 8.58 -4.96
CA PRO A 63 -0.61 7.30 -5.22
C PRO A 63 0.03 6.50 -6.37
N ALA A 64 0.54 7.18 -7.39
CA ALA A 64 1.21 6.54 -8.52
C ALA A 64 2.52 5.83 -8.12
N LEU A 65 3.28 6.41 -7.18
CA LEU A 65 4.48 5.79 -6.63
C LEU A 65 4.13 4.52 -5.85
N VAL A 66 3.20 4.61 -4.91
CA VAL A 66 2.79 3.45 -4.08
C VAL A 66 2.26 2.32 -4.96
N ARG A 67 1.43 2.66 -5.95
CA ARG A 67 0.91 1.70 -6.92
C ARG A 67 2.03 1.02 -7.72
N ARG A 68 3.02 1.78 -8.18
CA ARG A 68 4.18 1.24 -8.88
C ARG A 68 4.93 0.24 -8.00
N ILE A 69 5.18 0.55 -6.74
CA ILE A 69 5.87 -0.36 -5.82
C ILE A 69 5.13 -1.69 -5.65
N HIS A 70 3.79 -1.68 -5.53
CA HIS A 70 3.02 -2.93 -5.51
C HIS A 70 3.18 -3.73 -6.80
N LEU A 71 3.14 -3.07 -7.96
CA LEU A 71 3.35 -3.73 -9.25
C LEU A 71 4.76 -4.30 -9.38
N ASP A 72 5.79 -3.57 -8.94
CA ASP A 72 7.17 -4.04 -8.94
C ASP A 72 7.31 -5.35 -8.12
N TYR A 73 6.58 -5.48 -7.00
CA TYR A 73 6.57 -6.73 -6.22
C TYR A 73 5.84 -7.88 -6.93
N PHE A 74 4.70 -7.62 -7.59
CA PHE A 74 4.06 -8.64 -8.41
C PHE A 74 4.95 -9.10 -9.57
N GLU A 75 5.61 -8.16 -10.25
CA GLU A 75 6.58 -8.43 -11.33
C GLU A 75 7.80 -9.21 -10.81
N ALA A 76 8.23 -8.95 -9.58
CA ALA A 76 9.32 -9.68 -8.92
C ALA A 76 8.92 -11.08 -8.41
N GLY A 77 7.63 -11.41 -8.43
CA GLY A 77 7.16 -12.76 -8.16
C GLY A 77 6.18 -12.91 -6.99
N ALA A 78 5.84 -11.82 -6.28
CA ALA A 78 4.91 -11.87 -5.15
C ALA A 78 3.52 -12.36 -5.58
N ASP A 79 2.89 -13.15 -4.72
CA ASP A 79 1.50 -13.59 -4.86
C ASP A 79 0.55 -12.74 -4.00
N ILE A 80 1.08 -12.17 -2.92
CA ILE A 80 0.35 -11.38 -1.93
C ILE A 80 1.12 -10.08 -1.72
N VAL A 81 0.40 -8.97 -1.61
CA VAL A 81 0.96 -7.67 -1.22
C VAL A 81 0.27 -7.15 0.03
N GLU A 82 1.03 -6.46 0.87
CA GLU A 82 0.47 -5.70 2.00
C GLU A 82 -0.05 -4.34 1.55
N THR A 83 -1.00 -3.77 2.27
CA THR A 83 -1.37 -2.35 2.10
C THR A 83 -0.31 -1.46 2.74
N ASN A 84 -0.08 -0.26 2.18
CA ASN A 84 0.80 0.74 2.80
C ASN A 84 0.12 1.43 4.00
N THR A 85 -0.07 0.68 5.09
CA THR A 85 -0.90 1.09 6.25
C THR A 85 -0.28 0.74 7.61
N PHE A 86 1.04 0.55 7.69
CA PHE A 86 1.70 0.10 8.92
C PHE A 86 1.45 1.03 10.12
N ASN A 87 1.39 2.34 9.89
CA ASN A 87 1.16 3.37 10.90
C ASN A 87 -0.19 4.08 10.73
N SER A 88 -1.12 3.53 9.96
CA SER A 88 -2.40 4.18 9.62
C SER A 88 -3.44 4.03 10.73
N THR A 89 -3.07 4.40 11.96
CA THR A 89 -3.95 4.46 13.11
C THR A 89 -4.00 5.88 13.66
N PRO A 90 -5.10 6.31 14.32
CA PRO A 90 -5.15 7.64 14.93
C PRO A 90 -4.00 7.89 15.90
N VAL A 91 -3.55 6.87 16.64
CA VAL A 91 -2.47 6.97 17.62
C VAL A 91 -1.13 7.28 16.94
N SER A 92 -0.75 6.50 15.93
CA SER A 92 0.51 6.73 15.21
C SER A 92 0.48 8.01 14.37
N LEU A 93 -0.68 8.38 13.82
CA LEU A 93 -0.83 9.60 13.03
C LEU A 93 -0.83 10.88 13.89
N ALA A 94 -0.99 10.78 15.21
CA ALA A 94 -0.91 11.91 16.12
C ALA A 94 0.47 12.58 16.15
N ASP A 95 1.54 11.84 15.85
CA ASP A 95 2.89 12.39 15.70
C ASP A 95 2.93 13.45 14.58
N TYR A 96 2.15 13.25 13.52
CA TYR A 96 1.99 14.14 12.38
C TYR A 96 0.78 15.09 12.49
N GLY A 97 -0.01 14.99 13.56
CA GLY A 97 -1.25 15.74 13.76
C GLY A 97 -2.38 15.35 12.81
N MET A 98 -2.34 14.12 12.27
CA MET A 98 -3.19 13.60 11.19
C MET A 98 -4.20 12.54 11.66
N GLU A 99 -4.57 12.53 12.94
CA GLU A 99 -5.39 11.50 13.58
C GLU A 99 -6.70 11.24 12.83
N THR A 100 -7.32 12.31 12.32
CA THR A 100 -8.60 12.26 11.60
C THR A 100 -8.51 11.66 10.20
N LEU A 101 -7.29 11.48 9.66
CA LEU A 101 -7.06 10.94 8.32
C LEU A 101 -6.88 9.42 8.31
N ALA A 102 -6.87 8.74 9.47
CA ALA A 102 -6.63 7.30 9.55
C ALA A 102 -7.55 6.50 8.61
N TYR A 103 -8.85 6.80 8.60
CA TYR A 103 -9.81 6.13 7.72
C TYR A 103 -9.51 6.36 6.23
N ASP A 104 -9.30 7.62 5.84
CA ASP A 104 -9.04 8.01 4.45
C ASP A 104 -7.78 7.35 3.90
N ILE A 105 -6.71 7.29 4.73
CA ILE A 105 -5.44 6.66 4.37
C ILE A 105 -5.65 5.15 4.16
N ASN A 106 -6.27 4.45 5.10
CA ASN A 106 -6.52 3.01 4.96
C ASN A 106 -7.38 2.68 3.72
N LEU A 107 -8.44 3.46 3.49
CA LEU A 107 -9.32 3.24 2.35
C LEU A 107 -8.58 3.46 1.02
N ALA A 108 -7.79 4.51 0.92
CA ALA A 108 -6.98 4.79 -0.27
C ALA A 108 -5.92 3.71 -0.49
N ALA A 109 -5.21 3.30 0.57
CA ALA A 109 -4.20 2.24 0.51
C ALA A 109 -4.78 0.90 0.03
N ALA A 110 -5.92 0.47 0.59
CA ALA A 110 -6.60 -0.75 0.20
C ALA A 110 -7.06 -0.72 -1.26
N ARG A 111 -7.58 0.43 -1.73
CA ARG A 111 -7.95 0.62 -3.13
C ARG A 111 -6.72 0.51 -4.05
N LEU A 112 -5.62 1.17 -3.72
CA LEU A 112 -4.40 1.13 -4.52
C LEU A 112 -3.82 -0.29 -4.63
N ALA A 113 -3.71 -1.01 -3.51
CA ALA A 113 -3.21 -2.38 -3.50
C ALA A 113 -4.11 -3.32 -4.33
N ARG A 114 -5.44 -3.21 -4.17
CA ARG A 114 -6.42 -3.99 -4.95
C ARG A 114 -6.34 -3.67 -6.44
N ASP A 115 -6.26 -2.40 -6.80
CA ASP A 115 -6.21 -1.96 -8.20
C ASP A 115 -4.87 -2.33 -8.86
N ALA A 116 -3.78 -2.41 -8.09
CA ALA A 116 -2.50 -2.97 -8.53
C ALA A 116 -2.59 -4.49 -8.74
N ALA A 117 -3.16 -5.23 -7.78
CA ALA A 117 -3.37 -6.68 -7.91
C ALA A 117 -4.25 -7.04 -9.13
N ALA A 118 -5.33 -6.29 -9.33
CA ALA A 118 -6.20 -6.47 -10.49
C ALA A 118 -5.47 -6.18 -11.82
N GLU A 119 -4.53 -5.23 -11.83
CA GLU A 119 -3.69 -4.97 -12.99
C GLU A 119 -2.66 -6.07 -13.24
N ALA A 120 -1.95 -6.50 -12.20
CA ALA A 120 -0.99 -7.61 -12.28
C ALA A 120 -1.67 -8.86 -12.87
N ARG A 121 -2.85 -9.22 -12.37
CA ARG A 121 -3.65 -10.35 -12.89
C ARG A 121 -4.10 -10.16 -14.34
N ARG A 122 -4.36 -8.93 -14.79
CA ARG A 122 -4.66 -8.66 -16.21
C ARG A 122 -3.42 -8.82 -17.09
N ARG A 123 -2.25 -8.44 -16.59
CA ARG A 123 -0.96 -8.57 -17.30
C ARG A 123 -0.50 -10.02 -17.39
N ASP A 124 -0.70 -10.79 -16.32
CA ASP A 124 -0.42 -12.22 -16.26
C ASP A 124 -1.60 -12.99 -15.64
N PRO A 125 -2.54 -13.48 -16.47
CA PRO A 125 -3.69 -14.24 -15.98
C PRO A 125 -3.34 -15.63 -15.43
N SER A 126 -2.09 -16.09 -15.60
CA SER A 126 -1.64 -17.38 -15.07
C SER A 126 -1.33 -17.34 -13.58
N ARG A 127 -1.28 -16.13 -12.98
CA ARG A 127 -1.00 -15.90 -11.57
C ARG A 127 -2.20 -15.31 -10.82
#